data_AF-A0A8C2M340-F1
#
_entry.id   AF-A0A8C2M340-F1
#
_cell.length_a   1.000
_cell.length_b   1.000
_cell.length_c   1.000
_cell.angle_alpha   90.00
_cell.angle_beta   90.00
_cell.angle_gamma   90.00
#
_symmetry.space_group_name_H-M   'P 1'
#
loop_
_entity.id
_entity.type
_entity.pdbx_description
1 polymer ?
#
loop_
_entity_poly.entity_id
_entity_poly.type
_entity_poly.pdbx_seq_one_letter_code
_entity_poly.pdbx_strand_id
1 'polypeptide(L)'
;MTVKLFLKKLEIINFSFSDRVQLTLFLPFSPTEAYPVDILEDDPEGHQAATQVYYDSLREGAQASSEVFSLPTGEQVRLQTSSLRFYPMYRDEPQHKLLVLVNPQDTKTVVAVYLKESWWFTEDILRTSDPTRDGLRKVQSFGERIVLFLLNTIVFGRLERNLDDDDMFFLPHPAKEQAKILWRDGAAVGFYSIKRKGSLCGDGTSACYLLPVFDTVFVRRKNRCQGLGTAMLRDFCDTFPEDEALGISCPISPAMYRVLRQFLLTCPGERGRLWEVEPPGAWGQRANIWLKIYLQEARLQDGSTVHPECSEEGTNTPRQTSQGDGASQFDHGESRKVQYGHAIQSTAFPSP
;
A
#
# COMPACT_ATOMS: atom_id res chain seq x y z
N MET A 1 -13.03 2.70 45.88
CA MET A 1 -13.03 1.30 46.36
C MET A 1 -12.77 0.28 45.23
N THR A 2 -12.29 0.70 44.06
CA THR A 2 -12.14 -0.17 42.87
C THR A 2 -10.69 -0.55 42.58
N VAL A 3 -9.71 0.18 43.12
CA VAL A 3 -8.27 -0.08 42.91
C VAL A 3 -7.72 -1.21 43.81
N LYS A 4 -8.34 -1.45 44.97
CA LYS A 4 -7.96 -2.56 45.87
C LYS A 4 -8.41 -3.94 45.40
N LEU A 5 -9.31 -4.04 44.41
CA LEU A 5 -9.80 -5.32 43.90
C LEU A 5 -8.90 -5.89 42.79
N PHE A 6 -8.14 -5.06 42.09
CA PHE A 6 -7.24 -5.50 41.02
C PHE A 6 -5.94 -6.12 41.57
N LEU A 7 -5.43 -5.59 42.69
CA LEU A 7 -4.23 -6.12 43.35
C LEU A 7 -4.44 -7.44 44.08
N LYS A 8 -5.68 -7.77 44.48
CA LYS A 8 -6.00 -9.05 45.15
C LYS A 8 -6.18 -10.24 44.20
N LYS A 9 -6.20 -10.01 42.89
CA LYS A 9 -6.37 -11.09 41.90
C LYS A 9 -5.05 -11.64 41.33
N LEU A 10 -3.91 -11.03 41.70
CA LEU A 10 -2.57 -11.53 41.36
C LEU A 10 -1.93 -12.41 42.45
N GLU A 11 -2.51 -12.53 43.65
CA GLU A 11 -1.95 -13.34 44.76
C GLU A 11 -2.37 -14.82 44.76
N ILE A 12 -3.01 -15.34 43.71
CA ILE A 12 -3.41 -16.75 43.63
C ILE A 12 -2.77 -17.43 42.41
N ILE A 13 -1.44 -17.45 42.35
CA ILE A 13 -0.69 -18.52 41.69
C ILE A 13 0.57 -18.79 42.53
N ASN A 14 0.44 -19.67 43.52
CA ASN A 14 1.57 -20.27 44.22
C ASN A 14 2.27 -21.25 43.27
N PHE A 15 3.45 -20.90 42.74
CA PHE A 15 4.41 -21.87 42.22
C PHE A 15 5.51 -22.08 43.26
N SER A 16 5.63 -23.33 43.71
CA SER A 16 6.69 -23.82 44.60
C SER A 16 8.05 -23.69 43.90
N PHE A 17 9.01 -23.10 44.61
CA PHE A 17 10.37 -22.87 44.14
C PHE A 17 11.20 -24.14 44.30
N SER A 18 11.54 -24.81 43.21
CA SER A 18 12.80 -25.55 43.11
C SER A 18 13.24 -25.60 41.65
N ASP A 19 14.51 -25.25 41.48
CA ASP A 19 15.36 -25.39 40.30
C ASP A 19 15.57 -24.13 39.46
N ARG A 20 16.86 -23.77 39.38
CA ARG A 20 17.44 -22.58 38.76
C ARG A 20 17.08 -22.53 37.27
N VAL A 21 16.10 -21.70 36.93
CA VAL A 21 15.91 -21.18 35.58
C VAL A 21 16.25 -19.71 35.61
N GLN A 22 17.19 -19.28 34.75
CA GLN A 22 17.49 -17.89 34.50
C GLN A 22 16.19 -17.20 34.03
N LEU A 23 15.55 -16.47 34.93
CA LEU A 23 14.46 -15.57 34.62
C LEU A 23 15.05 -14.39 33.84
N THR A 24 15.04 -14.46 32.52
CA THR A 24 15.06 -13.24 31.70
C THR A 24 13.74 -12.53 32.01
N LEU A 25 13.82 -11.48 32.84
CA LEU A 25 12.65 -10.71 33.21
C LEU A 25 12.00 -10.14 31.96
N PHE A 26 10.79 -10.61 31.65
CA PHE A 26 9.80 -9.80 30.97
C PHE A 26 9.50 -8.61 31.87
N LEU A 27 10.12 -7.47 31.60
CA LEU A 27 9.58 -6.23 32.11
C LEU A 27 8.25 -5.98 31.37
N PRO A 28 7.12 -5.86 32.08
CA PRO A 28 5.91 -5.37 31.45
C PRO A 28 6.21 -3.94 30.96
N PHE A 29 6.04 -3.77 29.64
CA PHE A 29 6.08 -2.49 28.93
C PHE A 29 5.38 -1.42 29.80
N SER A 30 6.14 -0.40 30.22
CA SER A 30 5.66 0.59 31.19
C SER A 30 4.64 1.54 30.53
N PRO A 31 3.71 2.20 31.24
CA PRO A 31 2.68 3.04 30.61
C PRO A 31 3.18 4.36 29.98
N THR A 32 4.47 4.47 29.66
CA THR A 32 5.20 5.63 29.12
C THR A 32 5.90 5.33 27.79
N GLU A 33 5.49 4.26 27.11
CA GLU A 33 6.25 3.74 25.97
C GLU A 33 5.95 4.49 24.68
N ALA A 34 6.95 5.26 24.27
CA ALA A 34 6.98 5.91 22.98
C ALA A 34 7.29 4.86 21.90
N TYR A 35 6.59 4.93 20.77
CA TYR A 35 6.78 4.01 19.64
C TYR A 35 7.96 4.45 18.77
N PRO A 36 8.46 3.60 17.84
CA PRO A 36 9.63 3.94 17.02
C PRO A 36 9.54 5.31 16.34
N VAL A 37 8.37 5.66 15.77
CA VAL A 37 8.14 6.96 15.13
C VAL A 37 8.24 8.17 16.07
N ASP A 38 8.07 7.94 17.38
CA ASP A 38 8.14 8.99 18.41
C ASP A 38 9.57 9.20 18.95
N ILE A 39 10.45 8.20 18.81
CA ILE A 39 11.78 8.19 19.44
C ILE A 39 12.95 8.18 18.46
N LEU A 40 12.70 7.89 17.18
CA LEU A 40 13.73 7.90 16.16
C LEU A 40 14.15 9.33 15.83
N GLU A 41 15.46 9.56 15.83
CA GLU A 41 16.07 10.78 15.36
C GLU A 41 16.08 10.82 13.83
N ASP A 42 16.15 12.01 13.25
CA ASP A 42 16.19 12.20 11.79
C ASP A 42 17.62 12.01 11.26
N ASP A 43 18.17 10.82 11.49
CA ASP A 43 19.54 10.40 11.16
C ASP A 43 19.54 9.00 10.51
N PRO A 44 19.16 8.90 9.22
CA PRO A 44 19.13 7.62 8.51
C PRO A 44 20.52 6.99 8.37
N GLU A 45 21.58 7.79 8.22
CA GLU A 45 22.96 7.30 8.08
C GLU A 45 23.49 6.70 9.38
N GLY A 46 23.29 7.37 10.52
CA GLY A 46 23.67 6.84 11.83
C GLY A 46 22.90 5.58 12.18
N HIS A 47 21.60 5.54 11.86
CA HIS A 47 20.79 4.32 12.01
C HIS A 47 21.33 3.16 11.16
N GLN A 48 21.70 3.42 9.91
CA GLN A 48 22.27 2.41 9.01
C GLN A 48 23.61 1.87 9.55
N ALA A 49 24.49 2.75 10.04
CA ALA A 49 25.77 2.38 10.61
C ALA A 49 25.61 1.50 11.87
N ALA A 50 24.75 1.90 12.81
CA ALA A 50 24.47 1.14 14.02
C ALA A 50 23.86 -0.24 13.71
N THR A 51 22.95 -0.30 12.74
CA THR A 51 22.33 -1.55 12.27
C THR A 51 23.35 -2.49 11.65
N GLN A 52 24.31 -1.96 10.88
CA GLN A 52 25.38 -2.76 10.28
C GLN A 52 26.30 -3.36 11.35
N VAL A 53 26.68 -2.58 12.37
CA VAL A 53 27.48 -3.07 13.51
C VAL A 53 26.78 -4.21 14.24
N TYR A 54 25.48 -4.07 14.50
CA TYR A 54 24.68 -5.15 15.12
C TYR A 54 24.57 -6.39 14.23
N TYR A 55 24.38 -6.23 12.92
CA TYR A 55 24.34 -7.37 12.01
C TYR A 55 25.69 -8.12 11.96
N ASP A 56 26.80 -7.38 11.96
CA ASP A 56 28.14 -7.97 11.94
C ASP A 56 28.46 -8.71 13.26
N SER A 57 28.03 -8.20 14.42
CA SER A 57 28.19 -8.90 15.71
C SER A 57 27.44 -10.24 15.76
N LEU A 58 26.25 -10.31 15.14
CA LEU A 58 25.49 -11.56 14.98
C LEU A 58 26.21 -12.54 14.05
N ARG A 59 26.83 -12.04 12.97
CA ARG A 59 27.56 -12.87 11.99
C ARG A 59 28.85 -13.46 12.58
N GLU A 60 29.58 -12.69 13.37
CA GLU A 60 30.85 -13.10 13.98
C GLU A 60 30.67 -14.06 15.17
N GLY A 61 29.43 -14.36 15.53
CA GLY A 61 29.12 -15.27 16.62
C GLY A 61 29.30 -14.68 18.00
N ALA A 62 29.62 -13.38 18.11
CA ALA A 62 29.84 -12.68 19.37
C ALA A 62 28.58 -12.65 20.26
N GLN A 63 27.39 -12.68 19.66
CA GLN A 63 26.09 -12.82 20.32
C GLN A 63 25.38 -14.16 20.01
N ALA A 64 26.01 -15.05 19.24
CA ALA A 64 25.35 -16.23 18.72
C ALA A 64 25.24 -17.35 19.77
N SER A 65 24.08 -17.42 20.43
CA SER A 65 23.40 -18.70 20.68
C SER A 65 22.06 -18.58 21.42
N SER A 66 21.71 -17.42 22.01
CA SER A 66 20.56 -17.36 22.91
C SER A 66 19.53 -16.27 22.65
N GLU A 67 19.76 -15.32 21.74
CA GLU A 67 18.77 -14.27 21.47
C GLU A 67 17.63 -14.80 20.59
N VAL A 68 16.41 -14.72 21.13
CA VAL A 68 15.19 -15.23 20.51
C VAL A 68 14.11 -14.16 20.55
N PHE A 69 13.42 -13.99 19.44
CA PHE A 69 12.28 -13.10 19.32
C PHE A 69 11.00 -13.91 19.46
N SER A 70 10.21 -13.62 20.50
CA SER A 70 8.99 -14.36 20.80
C SER A 70 7.79 -13.70 20.13
N LEU A 71 7.14 -14.41 19.21
CA LEU A 71 5.93 -13.95 18.53
C LEU A 71 4.72 -13.98 19.48
N PRO A 72 3.66 -13.19 19.21
CA PRO A 72 2.43 -13.22 20.02
C PRO A 72 1.73 -14.59 20.05
N THR A 73 2.04 -15.46 19.07
CA THR A 73 1.57 -16.85 19.00
C THR A 73 2.29 -17.79 19.98
N GLY A 74 3.36 -17.32 20.63
CA GLY A 74 4.26 -18.13 21.46
C GLY A 74 5.39 -18.82 20.68
N GLU A 75 5.38 -18.75 19.35
CA GLU A 75 6.48 -19.22 18.52
C GLU A 75 7.73 -18.35 18.73
N GLN A 76 8.91 -18.97 18.74
CA GLN A 76 10.18 -18.28 18.93
C GLN A 76 11.01 -18.31 17.64
N VAL A 77 11.44 -17.14 17.20
CA VAL A 77 12.32 -16.95 16.05
C VAL A 77 13.72 -16.65 16.54
N ARG A 78 14.69 -17.50 16.19
CA ARG A 78 16.10 -17.26 16.54
C ARG A 78 16.65 -16.08 15.76
N LEU A 79 17.36 -15.19 16.45
CA LEU A 79 18.03 -14.05 15.84
C LEU A 79 19.37 -14.50 15.24
N GLN A 80 19.28 -15.10 14.06
CA GLN A 80 20.42 -15.63 13.29
C GLN A 80 20.39 -15.12 11.85
N THR A 81 21.55 -15.04 11.20
CA THR A 81 21.71 -14.46 9.85
C THR A 81 20.82 -15.10 8.78
N SER A 82 20.41 -16.37 8.94
CA SER A 82 19.48 -17.03 8.02
C SER A 82 18.05 -16.49 8.09
N SER A 83 17.63 -15.95 9.23
CA SER A 83 16.32 -15.34 9.48
C SER A 83 16.31 -13.82 9.33
N LEU A 84 17.47 -13.23 9.02
CA LEU A 84 17.66 -11.79 8.87
C LEU A 84 17.78 -11.40 7.40
N ARG A 85 17.16 -10.28 7.02
CA ARG A 85 17.21 -9.73 5.67
C ARG A 85 17.34 -8.22 5.71
N PHE A 86 18.02 -7.66 4.71
CA PHE A 86 18.03 -6.22 4.48
C PHE A 86 17.04 -5.87 3.37
N TYR A 87 16.15 -4.92 3.65
CA TYR A 87 15.14 -4.43 2.70
C TYR A 87 15.45 -2.98 2.33
N PRO A 88 15.65 -2.65 1.04
CA PRO A 88 15.89 -1.26 0.62
C PRO A 88 14.63 -0.42 0.87
N MET A 89 14.80 0.70 1.58
CA MET A 89 13.69 1.61 1.92
C MET A 89 13.23 2.43 0.73
N TYR A 90 14.18 2.83 -0.13
CA TYR A 90 13.94 3.69 -1.27
C TYR A 90 14.38 2.99 -2.55
N ARG A 91 13.64 3.24 -3.63
CA ARG A 91 13.98 2.66 -4.94
C ARG A 91 15.17 3.36 -5.61
N ASP A 92 15.33 4.65 -5.40
CA ASP A 92 16.37 5.50 -5.98
C ASP A 92 17.63 5.57 -5.11
N GLU A 93 17.54 5.17 -3.85
CA GLU A 93 18.63 5.17 -2.87
C GLU A 93 18.73 3.80 -2.16
N PRO A 94 19.13 2.72 -2.88
CA PRO A 94 19.12 1.34 -2.37
C PRO A 94 20.15 1.08 -1.26
N GLN A 95 21.05 2.02 -0.98
CA GLN A 95 21.98 1.97 0.15
C GLN A 95 21.25 2.08 1.51
N HIS A 96 20.10 2.76 1.56
CA HIS A 96 19.29 2.89 2.76
C HIS A 96 18.42 1.65 2.95
N LYS A 97 18.71 0.85 3.99
CA LYS A 97 18.11 -0.47 4.19
C LYS A 97 17.66 -0.67 5.63
N LEU A 98 16.52 -1.34 5.79
CA LEU A 98 16.05 -1.82 7.08
C LEU A 98 16.48 -3.27 7.30
N LEU A 99 17.00 -3.56 8.49
CA LEU A 99 17.22 -4.92 8.93
C LEU A 99 15.90 -5.49 9.47
N VAL A 100 15.41 -6.53 8.80
CA VAL A 100 14.15 -7.18 9.10
C VAL A 100 14.36 -8.62 9.53
N LEU A 101 13.51 -9.07 10.45
CA LEU A 101 13.41 -10.47 10.86
C LEU A 101 12.25 -11.10 10.09
N VAL A 102 12.52 -12.23 9.42
CA VAL A 102 11.51 -13.01 8.71
C VAL A 102 11.13 -14.27 9.47
N ASN A 103 9.92 -14.76 9.24
CA ASN A 103 9.51 -16.06 9.78
C ASN A 103 10.39 -17.17 9.16
N PRO A 104 11.00 -18.07 9.95
CA PRO A 104 11.83 -19.16 9.41
C PRO A 104 11.06 -20.15 8.52
N GLN A 105 9.76 -20.34 8.78
CA GLN A 105 8.87 -21.23 8.02
C GLN A 105 8.34 -20.56 6.76
N ASP A 106 8.19 -19.23 6.79
CA ASP A 106 7.79 -18.41 5.65
C ASP A 106 8.66 -17.16 5.54
N THR A 107 9.71 -17.26 4.73
CA THR A 107 10.71 -16.20 4.54
C THR A 107 10.15 -14.95 3.85
N LYS A 108 8.89 -14.99 3.37
CA LYS A 108 8.18 -13.82 2.82
C LYS A 108 7.49 -13.00 3.91
N THR A 109 7.25 -13.59 5.08
CA THR A 109 6.59 -12.92 6.20
C THR A 109 7.61 -12.21 7.07
N VAL A 110 7.58 -10.88 7.07
CA VAL A 110 8.36 -10.04 7.98
C VAL A 110 7.62 -9.93 9.31
N VAL A 111 8.29 -10.31 10.40
CA VAL A 111 7.72 -10.33 11.75
C VAL A 111 8.19 -9.16 12.63
N ALA A 112 9.41 -8.67 12.40
CA ALA A 112 9.97 -7.56 13.16
C ALA A 112 10.99 -6.76 12.36
N VAL A 113 11.27 -5.52 12.80
CA VAL A 113 12.31 -4.65 12.26
C VAL A 113 13.21 -4.19 13.39
N TYR A 114 14.51 -4.17 13.15
CA TYR A 114 15.47 -3.67 14.11
C TYR A 114 15.55 -2.14 14.02
N LEU A 115 15.12 -1.45 15.07
CA LEU A 115 15.07 0.01 15.15
C LEU A 115 15.52 0.46 16.54
N LYS A 116 16.44 1.45 16.57
CA LYS A 116 16.98 2.04 17.81
C LYS A 116 17.39 0.98 18.84
N GLU A 117 18.32 0.10 18.45
CA GLU A 117 18.89 -0.94 19.32
C GLU A 117 17.88 -1.99 19.83
N SER A 118 16.73 -2.13 19.17
CA SER A 118 15.68 -3.06 19.61
C SER A 118 14.91 -3.67 18.44
N TRP A 119 14.36 -4.86 18.65
CA TRP A 119 13.47 -5.52 17.69
C TRP A 119 12.01 -5.12 17.96
N TRP A 120 11.37 -4.54 16.95
CA TRP A 120 9.98 -4.08 17.03
C TRP A 120 9.06 -4.89 16.15
N PHE A 121 7.90 -5.26 16.67
CA PHE A 121 6.84 -5.85 15.84
C PHE A 121 6.39 -4.86 14.77
N THR A 122 6.04 -5.39 13.60
CA THR A 122 5.52 -4.59 12.49
C THR A 122 4.30 -3.75 12.88
N GLU A 123 3.41 -4.28 13.73
CA GLU A 123 2.24 -3.53 14.22
C GLU A 123 2.59 -2.42 15.21
N ASP A 124 3.66 -2.55 16.00
CA ASP A 124 4.06 -1.51 16.96
C ASP A 124 4.79 -0.36 16.27
N ILE A 125 5.52 -0.63 15.18
CA ILE A 125 6.12 0.42 14.36
C ILE A 125 5.05 1.33 13.74
N LEU A 126 3.86 0.79 13.48
CA LEU A 126 2.72 1.56 12.95
C LEU A 126 1.97 2.35 14.02
N ARG A 127 2.38 2.30 15.28
CA ARG A 127 1.72 3.01 16.38
C ARG A 127 2.47 4.28 16.75
N THR A 128 1.76 5.15 17.46
CA THR A 128 2.28 6.38 18.03
C THR A 128 1.63 6.65 19.38
N SER A 129 2.43 7.20 20.29
CA SER A 129 2.01 7.69 21.61
C SER A 129 1.70 9.19 21.58
N ASP A 130 2.07 9.88 20.50
CA ASP A 130 1.83 11.31 20.31
C ASP A 130 0.36 11.56 19.89
N PRO A 131 -0.48 12.13 20.76
CA PRO A 131 -1.89 12.37 20.44
C PRO A 131 -2.07 13.44 19.36
N THR A 132 -1.04 14.23 19.05
CA THR A 132 -1.11 15.24 17.99
C THR A 132 -0.97 14.61 16.60
N ARG A 133 -0.42 13.39 16.51
CA ARG A 133 -0.29 12.63 15.28
C ARG A 133 -1.60 11.89 14.96
N ASP A 134 -2.59 12.68 14.58
CA ASP A 134 -3.92 12.24 14.14
C ASP A 134 -4.28 12.84 12.77
N GLY A 135 -5.14 12.14 12.01
CA GLY A 135 -5.56 12.54 10.67
C GLY A 135 -4.49 12.38 9.59
N LEU A 136 -4.68 13.07 8.46
CA LEU A 136 -3.71 13.06 7.36
C LEU A 136 -2.52 13.97 7.68
N ARG A 137 -1.34 13.38 7.82
CA ARG A 137 -0.09 14.09 8.14
C ARG A 137 0.93 13.88 7.04
N LYS A 138 1.59 14.97 6.61
CA LYS A 138 2.70 14.90 5.67
C LYS A 138 3.86 14.14 6.30
N VAL A 139 4.49 13.26 5.53
CA VAL A 139 5.71 12.56 5.95
C VAL A 139 6.86 13.57 5.96
N GLN A 140 7.48 13.75 7.12
CA GLN A 140 8.54 14.73 7.37
C GLN A 140 9.76 14.14 8.08
N SER A 141 9.62 13.07 8.86
CA SER A 141 10.74 12.46 9.58
C SER A 141 11.16 11.10 9.03
N PHE A 142 12.38 10.68 9.36
CA PHE A 142 12.87 9.31 9.13
C PHE A 142 11.95 8.23 9.71
N GLY A 143 11.46 8.43 10.93
CA GLY A 143 10.48 7.52 11.54
C GLY A 143 9.20 7.38 10.71
N GLU A 144 8.67 8.48 10.19
CA GLU A 144 7.48 8.46 9.32
C GLU A 144 7.78 7.83 7.95
N ARG A 145 9.01 7.97 7.42
CA ARG A 145 9.45 7.24 6.22
C ARG A 145 9.47 5.74 6.43
N ILE A 146 9.87 5.27 7.60
CA ILE A 146 9.81 3.86 7.97
C ILE A 146 8.34 3.39 8.04
N VAL A 147 7.45 4.16 8.67
CA VAL A 147 6.01 3.84 8.74
C VAL A 147 5.40 3.74 7.33
N LEU A 148 5.71 4.70 6.45
CA LEU A 148 5.28 4.68 5.05
C LEU A 148 5.77 3.42 4.34
N PHE A 149 7.05 3.08 4.50
CA PHE A 149 7.65 1.88 3.92
C PHE A 149 6.96 0.60 4.42
N LEU A 150 6.68 0.49 5.72
CA LEU A 150 5.97 -0.67 6.27
C LEU A 150 4.56 -0.78 5.70
N LEU A 151 3.79 0.31 5.64
CA LEU A 151 2.45 0.27 5.07
C LEU A 151 2.46 -0.16 3.60
N ASN A 152 3.42 0.35 2.82
CA ASN A 152 3.52 0.09 1.38
C ASN A 152 4.05 -1.32 1.06
N THR A 153 5.22 -1.64 1.58
CA THR A 153 5.99 -2.82 1.14
C THR A 153 5.62 -4.06 1.94
N ILE A 154 5.36 -3.90 3.24
CA ILE A 154 5.12 -5.03 4.15
C ILE A 154 3.61 -5.29 4.30
N VAL A 155 2.86 -4.31 4.80
CA VAL A 155 1.43 -4.47 5.05
C VAL A 155 0.67 -4.66 3.75
N PHE A 156 0.75 -3.70 2.83
CA PHE A 156 0.11 -3.87 1.52
C PHE A 156 0.81 -5.00 0.75
N GLY A 157 2.11 -4.88 0.46
CA GLY A 157 2.80 -5.80 -0.45
C GLY A 157 2.84 -7.29 -0.04
N ARG A 158 2.78 -7.61 1.27
CA ARG A 158 2.90 -8.99 1.76
C ARG A 158 1.71 -9.48 2.58
N LEU A 159 1.16 -8.66 3.48
CA LEU A 159 0.16 -9.13 4.46
C LEU A 159 -1.30 -8.98 4.00
N GLU A 160 -1.63 -7.89 3.32
CA GLU A 160 -3.00 -7.51 2.99
C GLU A 160 -3.30 -7.50 1.48
N ARG A 161 -2.32 -7.74 0.61
CA ARG A 161 -2.53 -7.94 -0.82
C ARG A 161 -3.10 -9.34 -1.09
N ASN A 162 -3.95 -9.44 -2.12
CA ASN A 162 -4.34 -10.74 -2.65
C ASN A 162 -3.19 -11.28 -3.49
N LEU A 163 -2.62 -12.44 -3.13
CA LEU A 163 -1.48 -13.01 -3.84
C LEU A 163 -1.83 -13.49 -5.24
N ASP A 164 -3.11 -13.70 -5.54
CA ASP A 164 -3.60 -14.08 -6.88
C ASP A 164 -3.73 -12.87 -7.83
N ASP A 165 -3.52 -11.65 -7.33
CA ASP A 165 -3.55 -10.39 -8.10
C ASP A 165 -2.10 -10.00 -8.45
N ASP A 166 -1.49 -10.80 -9.34
CA ASP A 166 -0.06 -10.73 -9.67
C ASP A 166 0.36 -9.38 -10.28
N ASP A 167 -0.59 -8.60 -10.81
CA ASP A 167 -0.29 -7.43 -11.63
C ASP A 167 -0.12 -6.11 -10.86
N MET A 168 -0.38 -6.07 -9.54
CA MET A 168 -0.32 -4.81 -8.78
C MET A 168 0.50 -4.91 -7.50
N PHE A 169 1.75 -4.46 -7.54
CA PHE A 169 2.55 -4.17 -6.35
C PHE A 169 3.10 -2.74 -6.42
N PHE A 170 3.16 -2.08 -5.28
CA PHE A 170 3.82 -0.80 -5.17
C PHE A 170 5.29 -1.03 -4.90
N LEU A 171 6.15 -0.40 -5.71
CA LEU A 171 7.56 -0.31 -5.41
C LEU A 171 7.77 0.59 -4.17
N PRO A 172 8.90 0.45 -3.46
CA PRO A 172 9.30 1.45 -2.47
C PRO A 172 9.32 2.85 -3.11
N HIS A 173 8.81 3.84 -2.38
CA HIS A 173 8.78 5.22 -2.85
C HIS A 173 10.21 5.79 -2.96
N PRO A 174 10.50 6.68 -3.92
CA PRO A 174 11.72 7.47 -3.93
C PRO A 174 11.91 8.26 -2.62
N ALA A 175 13.17 8.48 -2.22
CA ALA A 175 13.49 9.15 -0.96
C ALA A 175 12.81 10.54 -0.82
N LYS A 176 12.67 11.25 -1.95
CA LYS A 176 12.10 12.61 -2.00
C LYS A 176 10.62 12.65 -2.41
N GLU A 177 10.00 11.51 -2.67
CA GLU A 177 8.58 11.47 -3.01
C GLU A 177 7.73 11.98 -1.84
N GLN A 178 6.76 12.85 -2.14
CA GLN A 178 5.82 13.30 -1.12
C GLN A 178 4.81 12.22 -0.81
N ALA A 179 4.47 12.10 0.47
CA ALA A 179 3.38 11.26 0.93
C ALA A 179 2.70 11.88 2.15
N LYS A 180 1.47 11.44 2.41
CA LYS A 180 0.81 11.64 3.68
C LYS A 180 0.41 10.30 4.27
N ILE A 181 0.59 10.15 5.58
CA ILE A 181 0.10 9.01 6.36
C ILE A 181 -1.21 9.43 7.02
N LEU A 182 -2.20 8.55 6.96
CA LEU A 182 -3.44 8.68 7.72
C LEU A 182 -3.27 8.01 9.07
N TRP A 183 -3.25 8.82 10.12
CA TRP A 183 -3.24 8.38 11.51
C TRP A 183 -4.65 8.39 12.08
N ARG A 184 -4.96 7.38 12.90
CA ARG A 184 -6.23 7.26 13.59
C ARG A 184 -6.08 6.40 14.83
N ASP A 185 -6.59 6.88 15.95
CA ASP A 185 -6.60 6.14 17.23
C ASP A 185 -5.20 5.63 17.64
N GLY A 186 -4.17 6.45 17.46
CA GLY A 186 -2.78 6.12 17.80
C GLY A 186 -2.09 5.15 16.83
N ALA A 187 -2.64 4.92 15.63
CA ALA A 187 -2.04 4.05 14.62
C ALA A 187 -2.11 4.61 13.21
N ALA A 188 -1.10 4.30 12.40
CA ALA A 188 -1.10 4.52 10.96
C ALA A 188 -1.99 3.49 10.27
N VAL A 189 -3.06 3.96 9.61
CA VAL A 189 -4.11 3.12 9.01
C VAL A 189 -4.15 3.20 7.48
N GLY A 190 -3.33 4.06 6.88
CA GLY A 190 -3.25 4.19 5.43
C GLY A 190 -2.27 5.29 5.03
N PHE A 191 -2.08 5.45 3.73
CA PHE A 191 -1.26 6.52 3.16
C PHE A 191 -1.71 6.84 1.75
N TYR A 192 -1.24 7.97 1.23
CA TYR A 192 -1.16 8.20 -0.20
C TYR A 192 0.13 8.96 -0.57
N SER A 193 0.66 8.72 -1.78
CA SER A 193 1.82 9.42 -2.34
C SER A 193 1.43 10.42 -3.43
N ILE A 194 2.32 11.38 -3.69
CA ILE A 194 2.13 12.45 -4.67
C ILE A 194 3.37 12.55 -5.56
N LYS A 195 3.15 12.46 -6.88
CA LYS A 195 4.12 12.97 -7.86
C LYS A 195 3.86 14.46 -8.05
N ARG A 196 4.86 15.29 -7.76
CA ARG A 196 4.72 16.74 -7.90
C ARG A 196 4.83 17.12 -9.38
N LYS A 197 4.05 18.12 -9.78
CA LYS A 197 4.31 18.81 -11.04
C LYS A 197 5.77 19.28 -11.09
N GLY A 198 6.47 18.95 -12.18
CA GLY A 198 7.88 19.24 -12.39
C GLY A 198 8.85 18.18 -11.85
N SER A 199 8.42 17.17 -11.08
CA SER A 199 9.30 16.06 -10.69
C SER A 199 9.51 15.07 -11.82
N LEU A 200 10.66 14.39 -11.86
CA LEU A 200 11.00 13.40 -12.88
C LEU A 200 10.02 12.21 -12.88
N CYS A 201 9.69 11.70 -14.06
CA CYS A 201 8.76 10.57 -14.24
C CYS A 201 9.39 9.19 -13.94
N GLY A 202 10.69 9.15 -13.67
CA GLY A 202 11.43 7.95 -13.34
C GLY A 202 12.90 8.10 -13.68
N ASP A 203 13.68 7.12 -13.23
CA ASP A 203 15.13 7.07 -13.45
C ASP A 203 15.44 6.92 -14.94
N GLY A 204 16.37 7.73 -15.45
CA GLY A 204 16.78 7.68 -16.86
C GLY A 204 15.82 8.36 -17.84
N THR A 205 14.75 9.01 -17.37
CA THR A 205 13.91 9.87 -18.19
C THR A 205 14.24 11.34 -17.92
N SER A 206 14.24 12.18 -18.97
CA SER A 206 14.27 13.65 -18.81
C SER A 206 12.86 14.25 -18.69
N ALA A 207 11.82 13.42 -18.71
CA ALA A 207 10.44 13.86 -18.65
C ALA A 207 10.03 14.16 -17.20
N CYS A 208 9.28 15.25 -17.02
CA CYS A 208 8.71 15.64 -15.75
C CYS A 208 7.19 15.58 -15.79
N TYR A 209 6.57 15.27 -14.65
CA TYR A 209 5.12 15.33 -14.50
C TYR A 209 4.59 16.73 -14.80
N LEU A 210 3.58 16.83 -15.65
CA LEU A 210 3.01 18.10 -16.11
C LEU A 210 1.87 18.62 -15.20
N LEU A 211 1.44 17.80 -14.25
CA LEU A 211 0.41 18.10 -13.26
C LEU A 211 0.69 17.33 -11.95
N PRO A 212 0.13 17.75 -10.81
CA PRO A 212 0.18 16.95 -9.59
C PRO A 212 -0.57 15.63 -9.78
N VAL A 213 -0.01 14.52 -9.31
CA VAL A 213 -0.61 13.19 -9.43
C VAL A 213 -0.71 12.51 -8.08
N PHE A 214 -1.91 12.05 -7.73
CA PHE A 214 -2.19 11.13 -6.63
C PHE A 214 -1.81 9.72 -7.07
N ASP A 215 -0.69 9.23 -6.56
CA ASP A 215 0.05 8.14 -7.21
C ASP A 215 -0.26 6.77 -6.63
N THR A 216 0.23 6.49 -5.42
CA THR A 216 -0.12 5.26 -4.70
C THR A 216 -1.04 5.60 -3.53
N VAL A 217 -1.98 4.71 -3.24
CA VAL A 217 -2.91 4.86 -2.12
C VAL A 217 -3.23 3.52 -1.51
N PHE A 218 -3.27 3.50 -0.19
CA PHE A 218 -3.62 2.32 0.55
C PHE A 218 -4.34 2.68 1.85
N VAL A 219 -5.36 1.90 2.17
CA VAL A 219 -6.04 1.91 3.47
C VAL A 219 -6.05 0.46 3.96
N ARG A 220 -5.63 0.25 5.21
CA ARG A 220 -5.65 -1.06 5.86
C ARG A 220 -7.05 -1.66 5.83
N ARG A 221 -7.15 -2.96 5.55
CA ARG A 221 -8.40 -3.69 5.33
C ARG A 221 -9.41 -3.49 6.46
N LYS A 222 -8.93 -3.54 7.72
CA LYS A 222 -9.75 -3.32 8.93
C LYS A 222 -10.34 -1.90 9.04
N ASN A 223 -9.82 -0.94 8.28
CA ASN A 223 -10.23 0.47 8.28
C ASN A 223 -10.96 0.88 6.99
N ARG A 224 -11.15 -0.02 6.03
CA ARG A 224 -11.86 0.26 4.77
C ARG A 224 -13.37 0.47 5.01
N CYS A 225 -14.04 1.04 4.01
CA CYS A 225 -15.48 1.33 4.03
C CYS A 225 -15.93 2.36 5.09
N GLN A 226 -15.01 3.20 5.56
CA GLN A 226 -15.28 4.26 6.54
C GLN A 226 -15.06 5.68 5.96
N GLY A 227 -15.11 5.84 4.64
CA GLY A 227 -14.91 7.14 3.97
C GLY A 227 -13.46 7.65 3.93
N LEU A 228 -12.48 6.83 4.32
CA LEU A 228 -11.07 7.26 4.39
C LEU A 228 -10.47 7.55 3.00
N GLY A 229 -10.77 6.74 1.99
CA GLY A 229 -10.31 6.99 0.62
C GLY A 229 -10.88 8.28 0.02
N THR A 230 -12.15 8.59 0.29
CA THR A 230 -12.76 9.86 -0.12
C THR A 230 -12.17 11.05 0.63
N ALA A 231 -11.79 10.88 1.91
CA ALA A 231 -11.10 11.92 2.67
C ALA A 231 -9.70 12.21 2.10
N MET A 232 -8.95 11.17 1.70
CA MET A 232 -7.65 11.32 1.03
C MET A 232 -7.77 12.05 -0.32
N LEU A 233 -8.79 11.73 -1.12
CA LEU A 233 -9.04 12.45 -2.38
C LEU A 233 -9.37 13.91 -2.15
N ARG A 234 -10.23 14.21 -1.16
CA ARG A 234 -10.57 15.59 -0.79
C ARG A 234 -9.31 16.37 -0.39
N ASP A 235 -8.54 15.83 0.55
CA ASP A 235 -7.30 16.45 1.02
C ASP A 235 -6.27 16.64 -0.11
N PHE A 236 -6.19 15.73 -1.08
CA PHE A 236 -5.37 15.94 -2.28
C PHE A 236 -5.87 17.09 -3.16
N CYS A 237 -7.17 17.15 -3.46
CA CYS A 237 -7.74 18.24 -4.27
C CYS A 237 -7.57 19.61 -3.57
N ASP A 238 -7.79 19.65 -2.26
CA ASP A 238 -7.62 20.85 -1.42
C ASP A 238 -6.14 21.27 -1.29
N THR A 239 -5.19 20.33 -1.49
CA THR A 239 -3.75 20.64 -1.50
C THR A 239 -3.34 21.42 -2.77
N PHE A 240 -4.09 21.29 -3.87
CA PHE A 240 -3.78 21.89 -5.16
C PHE A 240 -4.99 22.66 -5.72
N PRO A 241 -5.50 23.72 -5.05
CA PRO A 241 -6.73 24.39 -5.45
C PRO A 241 -6.61 25.12 -6.79
N GLU A 242 -5.40 25.61 -7.13
CA GLU A 242 -5.14 26.40 -8.33
C GLU A 242 -4.86 25.57 -9.59
N ASP A 243 -4.66 24.25 -9.46
CA ASP A 243 -4.41 23.39 -10.62
C ASP A 243 -5.73 22.97 -11.28
N GLU A 244 -5.92 23.40 -12.54
CA GLU A 244 -7.09 23.06 -13.37
C GLU A 244 -7.21 21.56 -13.68
N ALA A 245 -6.10 20.83 -13.60
CA ALA A 245 -6.06 19.40 -13.82
C ALA A 245 -5.18 18.71 -12.78
N LEU A 246 -5.73 17.66 -12.18
CA LEU A 246 -5.11 16.79 -11.20
C LEU A 246 -5.16 15.35 -11.70
N GLY A 247 -4.04 14.63 -11.50
CA GLY A 247 -3.88 13.25 -11.94
C GLY A 247 -4.18 12.25 -10.83
N ILE A 248 -4.70 11.09 -11.23
CA ILE A 248 -4.67 9.83 -10.48
C ILE A 248 -3.83 8.86 -11.33
N SER A 249 -2.76 8.30 -10.77
CA SER A 249 -1.90 7.37 -11.53
C SER A 249 -2.68 6.16 -12.00
N CYS A 250 -2.47 5.76 -13.26
CA CYS A 250 -2.92 4.46 -13.76
C CYS A 250 -1.90 3.35 -13.41
N PRO A 251 -2.34 2.09 -13.30
CA PRO A 251 -3.74 1.63 -13.37
C PRO A 251 -4.53 1.95 -12.09
N ILE A 252 -5.80 2.33 -12.25
CA ILE A 252 -6.71 2.56 -11.11
C ILE A 252 -7.45 1.26 -10.78
N SER A 253 -7.32 0.80 -9.52
CA SER A 253 -8.02 -0.41 -9.06
C SER A 253 -9.55 -0.28 -9.13
N PRO A 254 -10.31 -1.39 -9.31
CA PRO A 254 -11.76 -1.36 -9.25
C PRO A 254 -12.31 -0.78 -7.93
N ALA A 255 -11.63 -1.04 -6.81
CA ALA A 255 -11.99 -0.47 -5.51
C ALA A 255 -11.82 1.05 -5.51
N MET A 256 -10.73 1.57 -6.09
CA MET A 256 -10.48 3.00 -6.17
C MET A 256 -11.46 3.70 -7.14
N TYR A 257 -11.85 3.06 -8.24
CA TYR A 257 -12.91 3.58 -9.13
C TYR A 257 -14.25 3.77 -8.38
N ARG A 258 -14.61 2.85 -7.47
CA ARG A 258 -15.80 3.02 -6.62
C ARG A 258 -15.68 4.23 -5.70
N VAL A 259 -14.49 4.46 -5.13
CA VAL A 259 -14.20 5.64 -4.29
C VAL A 259 -14.28 6.93 -5.11
N LEU A 260 -13.64 6.98 -6.29
CA LEU A 260 -13.67 8.12 -7.21
C LEU A 260 -15.09 8.45 -7.65
N ARG A 261 -15.89 7.44 -7.99
CA ARG A 261 -17.32 7.61 -8.33
C ARG A 261 -18.07 8.31 -7.20
N GLN A 262 -17.97 7.80 -5.97
CA GLN A 262 -18.67 8.38 -4.83
C GLN A 262 -18.18 9.82 -4.54
N PHE A 263 -16.88 10.05 -4.65
CA PHE A 263 -16.28 11.37 -4.47
C PHE A 263 -16.81 12.37 -5.51
N LEU A 264 -16.80 12.02 -6.79
CA LEU A 264 -17.25 12.88 -7.89
C LEU A 264 -18.77 13.10 -7.93
N LEU A 265 -19.55 12.17 -7.37
CA LEU A 265 -20.98 12.39 -7.13
C LEU A 265 -21.21 13.47 -6.07
N THR A 266 -20.44 13.45 -4.98
CA THR A 266 -20.57 14.38 -3.86
C THR A 266 -19.84 15.71 -4.06
N CYS A 267 -18.86 15.77 -4.97
CA CYS A 267 -18.07 16.96 -5.27
C CYS A 267 -18.11 17.28 -6.77
N PRO A 268 -19.22 17.83 -7.31
CA PRO A 268 -19.37 18.09 -8.74
C PRO A 268 -18.30 19.02 -9.34
N GLY A 269 -17.75 19.94 -8.54
CA GLY A 269 -16.66 20.83 -8.97
C GLY A 269 -15.38 20.10 -9.38
N GLU A 270 -15.14 18.89 -8.85
CA GLU A 270 -13.94 18.10 -9.17
C GLU A 270 -14.08 17.25 -10.44
N ARG A 271 -15.29 17.17 -11.03
CA ARG A 271 -15.56 16.32 -12.22
C ARG A 271 -14.72 16.73 -13.44
N GLY A 272 -14.45 18.02 -13.60
CA GLY A 272 -13.58 18.53 -14.67
C GLY A 272 -12.09 18.43 -14.35
N ARG A 273 -11.74 18.30 -13.06
CA ARG A 273 -10.36 18.42 -12.56
C ARG A 273 -9.64 17.09 -12.40
N LEU A 274 -10.35 15.98 -12.17
CA LEU A 274 -9.73 14.67 -11.94
C LEU A 274 -9.57 13.83 -13.23
N TRP A 275 -8.33 13.44 -13.51
CA TRP A 275 -7.94 12.68 -14.69
C TRP A 275 -7.16 11.42 -14.28
N GLU A 276 -7.42 10.29 -14.94
CA GLU A 276 -6.52 9.14 -14.89
C GLU A 276 -5.34 9.42 -15.81
N VAL A 277 -4.12 9.19 -15.34
CA VAL A 277 -2.89 9.72 -15.94
C VAL A 277 -1.82 8.65 -16.11
N GLU A 278 -1.30 8.54 -17.33
CA GLU A 278 0.01 7.93 -17.61
C GLU A 278 1.11 9.02 -17.54
N PRO A 279 2.28 8.75 -16.95
CA PRO A 279 3.37 9.73 -16.93
C PRO A 279 3.81 10.15 -18.35
N PRO A 280 4.16 11.43 -18.61
CA PRO A 280 4.15 12.60 -17.72
C PRO A 280 2.79 13.29 -17.53
N GLY A 281 1.71 12.80 -18.13
CA GLY A 281 0.37 13.36 -17.99
C GLY A 281 0.07 14.53 -18.92
N ALA A 282 0.63 14.51 -20.13
CA ALA A 282 0.24 15.42 -21.21
C ALA A 282 -1.23 15.18 -21.62
N TRP A 283 -1.79 16.08 -22.43
CA TRP A 283 -3.19 15.99 -22.88
C TRP A 283 -3.56 14.65 -23.54
N GLY A 284 -2.64 14.05 -24.30
CA GLY A 284 -2.84 12.73 -24.91
C GLY A 284 -2.63 11.53 -23.97
N GLN A 285 -2.23 11.78 -22.73
CA GLN A 285 -1.85 10.76 -21.74
C GLN A 285 -2.76 10.79 -20.51
N ARG A 286 -3.92 11.43 -20.65
CA ARG A 286 -4.88 11.57 -19.56
C ARG A 286 -6.31 11.42 -20.04
N ALA A 287 -7.13 10.77 -19.22
CA ALA A 287 -8.56 10.57 -19.50
C ALA A 287 -9.39 11.06 -18.32
N ASN A 288 -10.44 11.85 -18.60
CA ASN A 288 -11.28 12.39 -17.53
C ASN A 288 -12.02 11.24 -16.83
N ILE A 289 -11.87 11.16 -15.50
CA ILE A 289 -12.39 10.02 -14.72
C ILE A 289 -13.90 10.02 -14.70
N TRP A 290 -14.53 11.20 -14.54
CA TRP A 290 -15.98 11.30 -14.51
C TRP A 290 -16.61 10.83 -15.82
N LEU A 291 -16.07 11.27 -16.96
CA LEU A 291 -16.54 10.84 -18.29
C LEU A 291 -16.37 9.32 -18.48
N LYS A 292 -15.26 8.73 -18.04
CA LYS A 292 -15.06 7.27 -18.09
C LYS A 292 -16.13 6.53 -17.29
N ILE A 293 -16.43 6.97 -16.06
CA ILE A 293 -17.45 6.37 -15.21
C ILE A 293 -18.83 6.48 -15.87
N TYR A 294 -19.20 7.68 -16.32
CA TYR A 294 -20.50 7.93 -16.95
C TYR A 294 -20.73 7.06 -18.21
N LEU A 295 -19.73 6.99 -19.09
CA LEU A 295 -19.82 6.19 -20.32
C LEU A 295 -19.90 4.69 -20.05
N GLN A 296 -19.23 4.20 -18.99
CA GLN A 296 -19.35 2.80 -18.57
C GLN A 296 -20.76 2.49 -18.06
N GLU A 297 -21.38 3.39 -17.30
CA GLU A 297 -22.75 3.21 -16.78
C GLU A 297 -23.79 3.24 -17.89
N ALA A 298 -23.67 4.16 -18.86
CA ALA A 298 -24.57 4.22 -20.00
C ALA A 298 -24.57 2.90 -20.81
N ARG A 299 -23.39 2.30 -21.02
CA ARG A 299 -23.27 1.00 -21.71
C ARG A 299 -23.94 -0.15 -20.96
N LEU A 300 -23.95 -0.11 -19.62
CA LEU A 300 -24.63 -1.13 -18.80
C LEU A 300 -26.15 -0.98 -18.83
N GLN A 301 -26.66 0.25 -18.98
CA GLN A 301 -28.09 0.53 -19.10
C GLN A 301 -28.64 0.12 -20.47
N ASP A 302 -27.92 0.42 -21.57
CA ASP A 302 -28.33 0.02 -22.92
C ASP A 302 -28.29 -1.50 -23.14
N GLY A 303 -27.40 -2.22 -22.44
CA GLY A 303 -27.31 -3.69 -22.49
C GLY A 303 -28.36 -4.44 -21.65
N SER A 304 -29.14 -3.72 -20.82
CA SER A 304 -30.14 -4.31 -19.92
C SER A 304 -31.58 -4.24 -20.47
N THR A 305 -31.79 -3.58 -21.60
CA THR A 305 -33.07 -3.56 -22.34
C THR A 305 -33.16 -4.74 -23.32
N VAL A 306 -33.33 -5.96 -22.79
CA VAL A 306 -33.99 -7.04 -23.54
C VAL A 306 -35.44 -7.07 -23.07
N HIS A 307 -36.34 -6.55 -23.91
CA HIS A 307 -37.78 -6.66 -23.71
C HIS A 307 -38.20 -8.13 -23.58
N PRO A 308 -39.08 -8.51 -22.64
CA PRO A 308 -39.77 -9.78 -22.73
C PRO A 308 -40.71 -9.71 -23.94
N GLU A 309 -40.56 -10.63 -24.87
CA GLU A 309 -41.52 -10.87 -25.95
C GLU A 309 -42.92 -11.06 -25.35
N CYS A 310 -43.81 -10.12 -25.62
CA CYS A 310 -45.25 -10.39 -25.57
C CYS A 310 -45.64 -10.97 -26.92
N SER A 311 -45.99 -12.25 -26.89
CA SER A 311 -46.63 -12.99 -27.96
C SER A 311 -47.93 -12.30 -28.37
N GLU A 312 -48.11 -12.02 -29.65
CA GLU A 312 -49.42 -12.16 -30.29
C GLU A 312 -49.26 -12.76 -31.69
N GLU A 313 -50.14 -13.71 -31.94
CA GLU A 313 -50.19 -14.69 -33.02
C GLU A 313 -51.18 -14.21 -34.11
N GLY A 314 -50.93 -14.58 -35.37
CA GLY A 314 -51.86 -14.44 -36.50
C GLY A 314 -51.46 -13.34 -37.49
N THR A 315 -51.32 -13.54 -38.80
CA THR A 315 -52.11 -14.42 -39.68
C THR A 315 -51.36 -14.65 -41.01
N ASN A 316 -51.55 -15.86 -41.57
CA ASN A 316 -51.04 -16.37 -42.84
C ASN A 316 -51.36 -15.52 -44.09
N THR A 317 -50.47 -15.41 -45.09
CA THR A 317 -50.52 -16.15 -46.39
C THR A 317 -49.32 -15.82 -47.34
N PRO A 318 -48.98 -16.71 -48.32
CA PRO A 318 -47.69 -16.73 -49.03
C PRO A 318 -47.74 -16.46 -50.55
N ARG A 319 -46.61 -16.03 -51.13
CA ARG A 319 -46.10 -16.17 -52.55
C ARG A 319 -45.10 -15.03 -52.82
N GLN A 320 -44.04 -15.11 -53.63
CA GLN A 320 -43.43 -16.11 -54.49
C GLN A 320 -42.00 -15.62 -54.83
N THR A 321 -41.09 -16.56 -55.07
CA THR A 321 -39.78 -16.49 -55.74
C THR A 321 -39.45 -15.31 -56.67
N SER A 322 -38.22 -14.78 -56.55
CA SER A 322 -37.32 -14.58 -57.70
C SER A 322 -35.85 -14.48 -57.25
N GLN A 323 -34.99 -15.24 -57.95
CA GLN A 323 -33.53 -15.23 -57.88
C GLN A 323 -32.96 -13.96 -58.53
N GLY A 324 -31.77 -13.56 -58.08
CA GLY A 324 -30.91 -12.59 -58.76
C GLY A 324 -29.50 -12.63 -58.19
N ASP A 325 -28.59 -13.21 -58.97
CA ASP A 325 -27.15 -13.38 -58.72
C ASP A 325 -26.41 -12.05 -58.47
N GLY A 326 -25.31 -12.14 -57.72
CA GLY A 326 -24.33 -11.05 -57.62
C GLY A 326 -23.23 -11.30 -56.60
N ALA A 327 -22.26 -12.14 -56.96
CA ALA A 327 -21.02 -12.31 -56.20
C ALA A 327 -20.08 -11.10 -56.35
N SER A 328 -19.50 -10.64 -55.24
CA SER A 328 -18.15 -10.06 -55.23
C SER A 328 -17.51 -10.26 -53.86
N GLN A 329 -16.46 -11.08 -53.88
CA GLN A 329 -15.46 -11.20 -52.83
C GLN A 329 -14.64 -9.90 -52.78
N PHE A 330 -14.33 -9.41 -51.58
CA PHE A 330 -13.02 -8.85 -51.27
C PHE A 330 -12.63 -9.19 -49.83
N ASP A 331 -11.33 -9.37 -49.70
CA ASP A 331 -10.59 -10.22 -48.78
C ASP A 331 -10.16 -9.51 -47.49
N HIS A 332 -9.70 -10.33 -46.55
CA HIS A 332 -9.20 -10.07 -45.21
C HIS A 332 -8.17 -8.92 -45.05
N GLY A 333 -8.19 -8.29 -43.88
CA GLY A 333 -7.16 -7.36 -43.41
C GLY A 333 -7.15 -7.16 -41.88
N GLU A 334 -6.59 -8.15 -41.18
CA GLU A 334 -5.91 -8.11 -39.87
C GLU A 334 -6.41 -7.22 -38.71
N SER A 335 -6.98 -7.90 -37.70
CA SER A 335 -7.03 -7.44 -36.31
C SER A 335 -5.61 -7.25 -35.75
N ARG A 336 -5.18 -5.99 -35.60
CA ARG A 336 -4.02 -5.67 -34.75
C ARG A 336 -4.39 -5.85 -33.28
N LYS A 337 -3.97 -6.99 -32.71
CA LYS A 337 -3.69 -7.11 -31.28
C LYS A 337 -2.61 -6.07 -30.93
N VAL A 338 -2.98 -5.03 -30.20
CA VAL A 338 -2.01 -4.13 -29.58
C VAL A 338 -1.50 -4.83 -28.32
N GLN A 339 -0.24 -5.22 -28.41
CA GLN A 339 0.54 -5.91 -27.40
C GLN A 339 0.85 -4.92 -26.28
N TYR A 340 0.43 -5.25 -25.05
CA TYR A 340 0.80 -4.47 -23.86
C TYR A 340 2.32 -4.45 -23.72
N GLY A 341 2.87 -3.23 -23.65
CA GLY A 341 4.29 -3.00 -23.46
C GLY A 341 4.75 -3.55 -22.12
N HIS A 342 5.60 -4.56 -22.19
CA HIS A 342 6.44 -5.04 -21.12
C HIS A 342 7.21 -3.89 -20.45
N ALA A 343 6.95 -3.65 -19.17
CA ALA A 343 8.00 -3.15 -18.28
C ALA A 343 8.87 -4.37 -17.87
N ILE A 344 9.85 -4.72 -18.71
CA ILE A 344 11.01 -5.50 -18.25
C ILE A 344 12.02 -4.48 -17.77
N GLN A 345 12.08 -4.29 -16.45
CA GLN A 345 13.37 -4.21 -15.78
C GLN A 345 13.41 -5.34 -14.76
N SER A 346 14.07 -6.41 -15.19
CA SER A 346 14.61 -7.44 -14.32
C SER A 346 15.62 -6.79 -13.38
N THR A 347 15.18 -6.46 -12.18
CA THR A 347 15.97 -6.75 -11.00
C THR A 347 15.16 -7.75 -10.21
N ALA A 348 15.47 -9.02 -10.43
CA ALA A 348 15.06 -10.08 -9.52
C ALA A 348 15.39 -9.64 -8.10
N PHE A 349 14.37 -9.43 -7.27
CA PHE A 349 14.54 -9.63 -5.85
C PHE A 349 14.94 -11.10 -5.70
N PRO A 350 16.13 -11.42 -5.17
CA PRO A 350 16.46 -12.81 -4.94
C PRO A 350 15.43 -13.36 -3.95
N SER A 351 14.78 -14.45 -4.36
CA SER A 351 13.98 -15.28 -3.48
C SER A 351 14.47 -16.72 -3.64
N PRO A 352 14.52 -17.47 -2.55
CA PRO A 352 15.54 -17.48 -1.51
C PRO A 352 16.93 -17.99 -1.96
#